data_AF-A0A0C3QA09-F1
#
_entry.id   AF-A0A0C3QA09-F1
#
_cell.length_a   1.000
_cell.length_b   1.000
_cell.length_c   1.000
_cell.angle_alpha   90.00
_cell.angle_beta   90.00
_cell.angle_gamma   90.00
#
_symmetry.space_group_name_H-M   'P 1'
#
loop_
_entity.id
_entity.type
_entity.pdbx_description
1 polymer ?
#
loop_
_entity_poly.entity_id
_entity_poly.type
_entity_poly.pdbx_seq_one_letter_code
_entity_poly.pdbx_strand_id
1 'polypeptide(L)'
;MNRNNGSTLQNAILDPVDIMVVQWGFEARESDELTIKEGDQLFLLSAGTGTGNEWVPARRLSGPQADVSKVPSGLVPLSYLKKSEPLCRGSALYGYVAENRHCINMRVGWKLDIYLTMGKWMLVKLDGFDGKSGGLGYVPGNYVEIFDEGSKEIFQPSTLKEPPREV
;
A
#
# COMPACT_ATOMS: atom_id res chain seq x y z
N MET A 1 14.42 24.43 -35.72
CA MET A 1 14.04 23.04 -36.02
C MET A 1 14.63 22.11 -34.97
N ASN A 2 13.78 21.27 -34.40
CA ASN A 2 13.99 20.05 -33.62
C ASN A 2 15.11 19.95 -32.57
N ARG A 3 14.70 19.96 -31.30
CA ARG A 3 15.24 19.03 -30.31
C ARG A 3 14.13 18.07 -29.92
N ASN A 4 14.37 16.80 -30.21
CA ASN A 4 13.51 15.67 -29.95
C ASN A 4 13.08 15.65 -28.48
N ASN A 5 11.80 15.87 -28.21
CA ASN A 5 11.18 15.45 -26.96
C ASN A 5 11.04 13.92 -27.02
N GLY A 6 12.15 13.24 -26.72
CA GLY A 6 12.13 11.84 -26.35
C GLY A 6 11.26 11.71 -25.11
N SER A 7 10.12 11.06 -25.29
CA SER A 7 9.19 10.65 -24.26
C SER A 7 9.88 9.72 -23.26
N THR A 8 10.51 10.31 -22.23
CA THR A 8 11.00 9.60 -21.04
C THR A 8 9.81 9.18 -20.16
N LEU A 9 8.97 8.28 -20.66
CA LEU A 9 8.06 7.49 -19.84
C LEU A 9 8.64 6.08 -19.64
N GLN A 10 9.95 6.01 -19.40
CA GLN A 10 10.64 4.78 -19.08
C GLN A 10 10.36 4.45 -17.60
N ASN A 11 9.49 3.47 -17.34
CA ASN A 11 9.37 2.76 -16.05
C ASN A 11 9.31 3.64 -14.79
N ALA A 12 8.40 4.61 -14.74
CA ALA A 12 8.03 5.20 -13.46
C ALA A 12 7.35 4.11 -12.61
N ILE A 13 8.06 3.56 -11.63
CA ILE A 13 7.45 2.66 -10.66
C ILE A 13 6.43 3.49 -9.90
N LEU A 14 5.15 3.17 -10.12
CA LEU A 14 4.03 3.86 -9.50
C LEU A 14 3.90 3.44 -8.03
N ASP A 15 3.55 4.44 -7.21
CA ASP A 15 3.23 4.22 -5.81
C ASP A 15 1.77 3.74 -5.70
N PRO A 16 1.47 2.85 -4.73
CA PRO A 16 0.17 2.25 -4.63
C PRO A 16 -0.89 3.27 -4.18
N VAL A 17 -2.07 3.22 -4.79
CA VAL A 17 -3.21 4.09 -4.46
C VAL A 17 -4.25 3.40 -3.58
N ASP A 18 -4.33 2.07 -3.64
CA ASP A 18 -5.24 1.27 -2.82
C ASP A 18 -4.72 -0.17 -2.66
N ILE A 19 -5.31 -0.90 -1.73
CA ILE A 19 -5.05 -2.34 -1.53
C ILE A 19 -6.30 -3.12 -1.95
N MET A 20 -6.12 -4.11 -2.80
CA MET A 20 -7.21 -4.92 -3.35
C MET A 20 -7.07 -6.38 -2.93
N VAL A 21 -8.21 -7.04 -2.71
CA VAL A 21 -8.30 -8.50 -2.56
C VAL A 21 -8.95 -9.05 -3.83
N VAL A 22 -8.33 -10.07 -4.40
CA VAL A 22 -8.83 -10.76 -5.59
C VAL A 22 -10.02 -11.63 -5.21
N GLN A 23 -11.18 -11.36 -5.82
CA GLN A 23 -12.42 -12.13 -5.60
C GLN A 23 -12.53 -13.34 -6.53
N TRP A 24 -11.90 -13.28 -7.71
CA TRP A 24 -11.86 -14.37 -8.68
C TRP A 24 -10.49 -14.46 -9.32
N GLY A 25 -9.98 -15.68 -9.48
CA GLY A 25 -8.71 -15.93 -10.14
C GLY A 25 -8.74 -15.61 -11.64
N PHE A 26 -7.59 -15.20 -12.18
CA PHE A 26 -7.40 -14.92 -13.59
C PHE A 26 -5.99 -15.35 -14.00
N GLU A 27 -5.89 -16.05 -15.13
CA GLU A 27 -4.62 -16.42 -15.74
C GLU A 27 -4.30 -15.47 -16.88
N ALA A 28 -3.12 -14.84 -16.81
CA ALA A 28 -2.62 -13.96 -17.86
C ALA A 28 -2.52 -14.70 -19.19
N ARG A 29 -3.01 -14.04 -20.23
CA ARG A 29 -3.01 -14.44 -21.63
C ARG A 29 -1.97 -13.65 -22.41
N GLU A 30 -1.76 -12.40 -22.02
CA GLU A 30 -0.77 -11.50 -22.62
C GLU A 30 0.37 -11.18 -21.64
N SER A 31 1.50 -10.68 -22.17
CA SER A 31 2.72 -10.46 -21.38
C SER A 31 2.63 -9.30 -20.39
N ASP A 32 1.70 -8.38 -20.60
CA ASP A 32 1.44 -7.22 -19.76
C ASP A 32 0.35 -7.46 -18.71
N GLU A 33 -0.28 -8.64 -18.73
CA GLU A 33 -1.28 -9.07 -17.75
C GLU A 33 -0.63 -9.78 -16.55
N LEU A 34 -1.29 -9.73 -15.40
CA LEU A 34 -0.85 -10.39 -14.17
C LEU A 34 -1.75 -11.57 -13.81
N THR A 35 -1.15 -12.75 -13.70
CA THR A 35 -1.84 -13.94 -13.14
C THR A 35 -2.10 -13.75 -11.64
N ILE A 36 -3.37 -13.86 -11.27
CA ILE A 36 -3.89 -13.64 -9.91
C ILE A 36 -4.76 -14.82 -9.46
N LYS A 37 -4.73 -15.12 -8.16
CA LYS A 37 -5.57 -16.15 -7.55
C LYS A 37 -6.56 -15.51 -6.58
N GLU A 38 -7.71 -16.16 -6.40
CA GLU A 38 -8.69 -15.76 -5.39
C GLU A 38 -8.02 -15.69 -4.00
N GLY A 39 -8.28 -14.59 -3.29
CA GLY A 39 -7.66 -14.28 -2.00
C GLY A 39 -6.30 -13.58 -2.06
N ASP A 40 -5.67 -13.46 -3.23
CA ASP A 40 -4.42 -12.69 -3.36
C ASP A 40 -4.65 -11.22 -2.98
N GLN A 41 -3.68 -10.62 -2.31
CA GLN A 41 -3.64 -9.18 -2.05
C GLN A 41 -2.75 -8.47 -3.06
N LEU A 42 -3.26 -7.38 -3.62
CA LEU A 42 -2.59 -6.58 -4.63
C LEU A 42 -2.51 -5.12 -4.20
N PHE A 43 -1.41 -4.49 -4.59
CA PHE A 43 -1.32 -3.04 -4.67
C PHE A 43 -1.90 -2.56 -5.99
N LEU A 44 -2.94 -1.72 -5.92
CA LEU A 44 -3.44 -1.01 -7.09
C LEU A 44 -2.54 0.20 -7.37
N LEU A 45 -2.08 0.35 -8.61
CA LEU A 45 -1.13 1.41 -9.00
C LEU A 45 -1.81 2.62 -9.64
N SER A 46 -3.04 2.46 -10.13
CA SER A 46 -3.85 3.55 -10.64
C SER A 46 -5.32 3.29 -10.31
N ALA A 47 -6.00 4.31 -9.79
CA ALA A 47 -7.45 4.28 -9.66
C ALA A 47 -7.99 4.40 -11.07
N GLY A 48 -8.57 3.31 -11.59
CA GLY A 48 -9.18 3.34 -12.91
C GLY A 48 -10.24 4.45 -13.04
N THR A 49 -10.72 4.65 -14.26
CA THR A 49 -11.88 5.48 -14.59
C THR A 49 -13.16 5.11 -13.82
N GLY A 50 -13.23 3.91 -13.24
CA GLY A 50 -14.38 3.43 -12.44
C GLY A 50 -15.45 2.71 -13.26
N THR A 51 -15.13 2.35 -14.50
CA THR A 51 -16.00 1.50 -15.33
C THR A 51 -15.67 0.03 -15.07
N GLY A 52 -16.68 -0.82 -14.87
CA GLY A 52 -16.49 -2.23 -14.47
C GLY A 52 -15.74 -3.12 -15.47
N ASN A 53 -15.47 -2.63 -16.68
CA ASN A 53 -14.77 -3.35 -17.75
C ASN A 53 -13.31 -2.91 -17.91
N GLU A 54 -12.79 -2.11 -16.99
CA GLU A 54 -11.46 -1.56 -17.06
C GLU A 54 -10.39 -2.54 -16.58
N TRP A 55 -9.26 -2.55 -17.27
CA TRP A 55 -8.04 -3.22 -16.86
C TRP A 55 -7.13 -2.22 -16.16
N VAL A 56 -6.75 -2.53 -14.93
CA VAL A 56 -5.99 -1.61 -14.09
C VAL A 56 -4.60 -2.16 -13.79
N PRO A 57 -3.57 -1.30 -13.75
CA PRO A 57 -2.23 -1.72 -13.37
C PRO A 57 -2.21 -2.07 -11.87
N ALA A 58 -1.78 -3.29 -11.58
CA ALA A 58 -1.61 -3.79 -10.23
C ALA A 58 -0.26 -4.48 -10.05
N ARG A 59 0.17 -4.59 -8.80
CA ARG A 59 1.37 -5.33 -8.40
C ARG A 59 1.03 -6.22 -7.23
N ARG A 60 1.65 -7.40 -7.13
CA ARG A 60 1.51 -8.23 -5.94
C ARG A 60 1.92 -7.47 -4.69
N LEU A 61 1.17 -7.65 -3.60
CA LEU A 61 1.54 -7.05 -2.33
C LEU A 61 2.92 -7.57 -1.92
N SER A 62 3.79 -6.66 -1.52
CA SER A 62 5.18 -6.94 -1.17
C SER A 62 5.57 -6.18 0.09
N GLY A 63 6.53 -6.72 0.83
CA GLY A 63 7.01 -6.12 2.08
C GLY A 63 7.79 -4.81 1.91
N PRO A 64 8.17 -4.16 3.03
CA PRO A 64 8.80 -2.83 3.06
C PRO A 64 10.23 -2.78 2.49
N GLN A 65 10.86 -3.93 2.24
CA GLN A 65 12.21 -4.01 1.66
C GLN A 65 12.26 -4.79 0.34
N ALA A 66 11.10 -5.04 -0.27
CA ALA A 66 11.05 -5.79 -1.52
C ALA A 66 11.63 -4.97 -2.68
N ASP A 67 12.44 -5.61 -3.52
CA ASP A 67 12.88 -5.02 -4.78
C ASP A 67 11.69 -4.94 -5.75
N VAL A 68 11.07 -3.76 -5.86
CA VAL A 68 9.84 -3.55 -6.66
C VAL A 68 9.99 -4.02 -8.10
N SER A 69 11.19 -3.93 -8.68
CA SER A 69 11.44 -4.33 -10.07
C SER A 69 11.28 -5.84 -10.31
N LYS A 70 11.34 -6.65 -9.24
CA LYS A 70 11.20 -8.10 -9.27
C LYS A 70 9.84 -8.58 -8.80
N VAL A 71 9.02 -7.69 -8.26
CA VAL A 71 7.68 -8.05 -7.79
C VAL A 71 6.75 -8.13 -9.01
N PRO A 72 6.05 -9.25 -9.23
CA PRO A 72 5.14 -9.39 -10.36
C PRO A 72 4.09 -8.27 -10.41
N SER A 73 4.00 -7.62 -11.55
CA SER A 73 3.05 -6.54 -11.84
C SER A 73 2.51 -6.67 -13.26
N GLY A 74 1.30 -6.17 -13.49
CA GLY A 74 0.65 -6.20 -14.78
C GLY A 74 -0.79 -5.68 -14.68
N LEU A 75 -1.51 -5.79 -15.78
CA LEU A 75 -2.92 -5.45 -15.87
C LEU A 75 -3.77 -6.58 -15.29
N VAL A 76 -4.84 -6.19 -14.59
CA VAL A 76 -5.86 -7.09 -14.06
C VAL A 76 -7.25 -6.48 -14.27
N PRO A 77 -8.30 -7.29 -14.46
CA PRO A 77 -9.66 -6.79 -14.58
C PRO A 77 -10.13 -6.20 -13.23
N LEU A 78 -10.51 -4.91 -13.22
CA LEU A 78 -10.94 -4.22 -12.01
C LEU A 78 -12.17 -4.88 -11.36
N SER A 79 -13.06 -5.45 -12.17
CA SER A 79 -14.25 -6.18 -11.70
C SER A 79 -13.91 -7.43 -10.87
N TYR A 80 -12.67 -7.93 -10.93
CA TYR A 80 -12.25 -9.11 -10.17
C TYR A 80 -11.69 -8.75 -8.80
N LEU A 81 -11.61 -7.46 -8.51
CA LEU A 81 -11.00 -6.92 -7.31
C LEU A 81 -12.07 -6.33 -6.39
N LYS A 82 -11.91 -6.57 -5.08
CA LYS A 82 -12.62 -5.83 -4.03
C LYS A 82 -11.60 -4.99 -3.27
N LYS A 83 -11.96 -3.76 -2.90
CA LYS A 83 -11.16 -2.98 -1.95
C LYS A 83 -10.98 -3.75 -0.66
N SER A 84 -9.74 -3.81 -0.19
CA SER A 84 -9.44 -4.40 1.11
C SER A 84 -10.08 -3.55 2.19
N GLU A 85 -10.66 -4.20 3.19
CA GLU A 85 -11.11 -3.53 4.40
C GLU A 85 -9.92 -3.46 5.37
N PRO A 86 -9.76 -2.35 6.12
CA PRO A 86 -8.73 -2.28 7.15
C PRO A 86 -9.01 -3.32 8.23
N LEU A 87 -7.95 -3.93 8.77
CA LEU A 87 -8.01 -4.83 9.92
C LEU A 87 -8.42 -4.07 11.18
N CYS A 88 -7.89 -2.87 11.36
CA CYS A 88 -8.17 -2.00 12.49
C CYS A 88 -7.75 -0.55 12.16
N ARG A 89 -8.07 0.38 13.05
CA ARG A 89 -7.58 1.76 12.96
C ARG A 89 -6.70 2.13 14.13
N GLY A 90 -5.78 3.05 13.87
CA GLY A 90 -4.87 3.57 14.86
C GLY A 90 -4.47 5.02 14.63
N SER A 91 -3.59 5.53 15.50
CA SER A 91 -2.96 6.83 15.40
C SER A 91 -1.47 6.75 15.62
N ALA A 92 -0.73 7.62 14.93
CA ALA A 92 0.69 7.75 15.11
C ALA A 92 1.02 8.33 16.51
N LEU A 93 1.75 7.58 17.32
CA LEU A 93 2.29 8.01 18.61
C LEU A 93 3.46 8.97 18.45
N TYR A 94 4.29 8.76 17.42
CA TYR A 94 5.42 9.62 17.09
C TYR A 94 5.46 9.96 15.60
N GLY A 95 6.20 11.02 15.26
CA GLY A 95 6.55 11.28 13.87
C GLY A 95 7.49 10.22 13.31
N TYR A 96 7.39 9.96 12.03
CA TYR A 96 8.26 9.05 11.30
C TYR A 96 8.58 9.64 9.92
N VAL A 97 9.86 9.60 9.53
CA VAL A 97 10.32 10.02 8.21
C VAL A 97 10.68 8.77 7.42
N ALA A 98 10.05 8.61 6.26
CA ALA A 98 10.24 7.45 5.40
C ALA A 98 11.69 7.35 4.93
N GLU A 99 12.31 6.20 5.17
CA GLU A 99 13.67 5.91 4.73
C GLU A 99 13.74 5.41 3.28
N ASN A 100 12.61 4.90 2.77
CA ASN A 100 12.50 4.33 1.44
C ASN A 100 11.09 4.55 0.87
N ARG A 101 10.94 4.25 -0.43
CA ARG A 101 9.70 4.45 -1.18
C ARG A 101 8.50 3.61 -0.73
N HIS A 102 8.73 2.52 -0.02
CA HIS A 102 7.65 1.67 0.50
C HIS A 102 7.09 2.23 1.80
N CYS A 103 7.84 3.11 2.46
CA CYS A 103 7.47 3.71 3.71
C CYS A 103 6.84 5.08 3.47
N ILE A 104 6.03 5.54 4.43
CA ILE A 104 5.38 6.84 4.36
C ILE A 104 5.68 7.67 5.60
N ASN A 105 5.66 8.99 5.44
CA ASN A 105 5.86 9.89 6.56
C ASN A 105 4.63 9.88 7.46
N MET A 106 4.85 9.92 8.77
CA MET A 106 3.81 10.12 9.78
C MET A 106 4.10 11.33 10.63
N ARG A 107 3.03 11.97 11.13
CA ARG A 107 3.10 12.97 12.21
C ARG A 107 2.31 12.45 13.40
N VAL A 108 2.71 12.88 14.60
CA VAL A 108 2.00 12.58 15.84
C VAL A 108 0.50 12.89 15.68
N GLY A 109 -0.35 11.96 16.10
CA GLY A 109 -1.81 12.09 16.11
C GLY A 109 -2.50 11.80 14.78
N TRP A 110 -1.76 11.60 13.67
CA TRP A 110 -2.37 11.22 12.39
C TRP A 110 -3.13 9.91 12.51
N LYS A 111 -4.32 9.85 11.90
CA LYS A 111 -5.19 8.68 11.86
C LYS A 111 -4.84 7.80 10.68
N LEU A 112 -4.89 6.49 10.90
CA LEU A 112 -4.51 5.51 9.91
C LEU A 112 -5.41 4.27 9.94
N ASP A 113 -5.73 3.82 8.75
CA ASP A 113 -6.30 2.50 8.49
C ASP A 113 -5.15 1.49 8.36
N ILE A 114 -5.18 0.42 9.14
CA ILE A 114 -4.13 -0.61 9.19
C ILE A 114 -4.62 -1.85 8.45
N TYR A 115 -3.86 -2.33 7.46
CA TYR A 115 -4.30 -3.42 6.57
C TYR A 115 -3.58 -4.74 6.78
N LEU A 116 -2.32 -4.71 7.23
CA LEU A 116 -1.57 -5.91 7.61
C LEU A 116 -0.35 -5.56 8.45
N THR A 117 0.20 -6.57 9.10
CA THR A 117 1.47 -6.49 9.85
C THR A 117 2.47 -7.49 9.28
N MET A 118 3.68 -7.02 8.99
CA MET A 118 4.83 -7.82 8.52
C MET A 118 6.01 -7.61 9.47
N GLY A 119 6.11 -8.49 10.47
CA GLY A 119 7.10 -8.35 11.54
C GLY A 119 6.89 -7.05 12.31
N LYS A 120 7.88 -6.16 12.31
CA LYS A 120 7.81 -4.85 12.99
C LYS A 120 7.12 -3.75 12.17
N TRP A 121 6.71 -4.03 10.94
CA TRP A 121 6.14 -3.05 10.02
C TRP A 121 4.65 -3.26 9.86
N MET A 122 3.88 -2.17 9.82
CA MET A 122 2.46 -2.16 9.50
C MET A 122 2.27 -1.49 8.16
N LEU A 123 1.46 -2.09 7.27
CA LEU A 123 1.00 -1.44 6.06
C LEU A 123 -0.25 -0.63 6.39
N VAL A 124 -0.19 0.66 6.11
CA VAL A 124 -1.22 1.60 6.53
C VAL A 124 -1.59 2.52 5.39
N LYS A 125 -2.84 2.98 5.40
CA LYS A 125 -3.31 4.09 4.59
C LYS A 125 -3.62 5.25 5.53
N LEU A 126 -2.99 6.38 5.30
CA LEU A 126 -3.28 7.57 6.08
C LEU A 126 -4.65 8.12 5.70
N ASP A 127 -5.43 8.49 6.69
CA ASP A 127 -6.60 9.33 6.44
C ASP A 127 -6.10 10.65 5.84
N GLY A 128 -6.70 11.07 4.73
CA GLY A 128 -6.36 12.34 4.12
C GLY A 128 -6.53 13.47 5.13
N PHE A 129 -5.43 14.12 5.50
CA PHE A 129 -5.44 15.29 6.36
C PHE A 129 -5.08 16.51 5.51
N ASP A 130 -5.79 17.63 5.69
CA ASP A 130 -5.54 18.88 4.95
C ASP A 130 -5.81 18.78 3.42
N GLY A 131 -6.80 17.99 3.03
CA GLY A 131 -7.23 17.86 1.62
C GLY A 131 -6.25 17.12 0.71
N LYS A 132 -5.18 16.53 1.27
CA LYS A 132 -4.24 15.67 0.54
C LYS A 132 -4.66 14.21 0.68
N SER A 133 -4.63 13.45 -0.42
CA SER A 133 -4.74 12.00 -0.37
C SER A 133 -3.63 11.46 0.52
N GLY A 134 -3.99 10.80 1.62
CA GLY A 134 -3.01 10.18 2.50
C GLY A 134 -2.26 9.08 1.76
N GLY A 135 -0.95 8.99 2.00
CA GLY A 135 -0.10 7.96 1.39
C GLY A 135 -0.47 6.55 1.87
N LEU A 136 -0.21 5.56 1.02
CA LEU A 136 -0.30 4.14 1.34
C LEU A 136 1.10 3.55 1.40
N GLY A 137 1.49 2.98 2.54
CA GLY A 137 2.79 2.37 2.70
C GLY A 137 3.06 1.90 4.13
N TYR A 138 4.31 1.56 4.38
CA TYR A 138 4.74 0.95 5.64
C TYR A 138 5.20 1.97 6.67
N VAL A 139 4.88 1.68 7.92
CA VAL A 139 5.33 2.42 9.10
C VAL A 139 5.71 1.44 10.20
N PRO A 140 6.61 1.79 11.12
CA PRO A 140 6.99 0.85 12.17
C PRO A 140 5.86 0.75 13.21
N GLY A 141 5.49 -0.48 13.57
CA GLY A 141 4.30 -0.74 14.40
C GLY A 141 4.38 -0.18 15.82
N ASN A 142 5.59 -0.04 16.38
CA ASN A 142 5.80 0.59 17.69
C ASN A 142 5.55 2.11 17.69
N TYR A 143 5.30 2.72 16.53
CA TYR A 143 4.89 4.12 16.38
C TYR A 143 3.39 4.29 16.28
N VAL A 144 2.62 3.21 16.35
CA VAL A 144 1.18 3.23 16.14
C VAL A 144 0.47 2.78 17.42
N GLU A 145 -0.55 3.53 17.81
CA GLU A 145 -1.52 3.14 18.82
C GLU A 145 -2.82 2.73 18.13
N ILE A 146 -3.26 1.50 18.33
CA ILE A 146 -4.50 0.96 17.74
C ILE A 146 -5.66 1.29 18.68
N PHE A 147 -6.77 1.82 18.17
CA PHE A 147 -7.92 2.23 19.01
C PHE A 147 -9.31 1.83 18.46
N ASP A 148 -9.40 1.17 17.30
CA ASP A 148 -10.68 0.71 16.73
C ASP A 148 -10.72 -0.83 16.71
N GLU A 149 -11.59 -1.41 17.54
CA GLU A 149 -11.69 -2.84 17.86
C GLU A 149 -12.70 -3.55 16.93
N GLY A 150 -12.37 -3.62 15.63
CA GLY A 150 -13.07 -4.47 14.65
C GLY A 150 -12.61 -5.92 14.73
N SER A 151 -12.93 -6.64 15.81
CA SER A 151 -12.91 -8.11 15.97
C SER A 151 -11.84 -8.94 15.21
N LYS A 152 -10.65 -9.12 15.82
CA LYS A 152 -10.00 -10.42 16.13
C LYS A 152 -8.56 -10.19 16.57
N GLU A 153 -8.27 -10.56 17.81
CA GLU A 153 -6.96 -10.75 18.45
C GLU A 153 -5.73 -10.31 17.63
N ILE A 154 -5.26 -9.07 17.85
CA ILE A 154 -3.90 -8.69 17.46
C ILE A 154 -3.18 -8.11 18.68
N PHE A 155 -2.29 -8.96 19.21
CA PHE A 155 -1.12 -8.73 20.04
C PHE A 155 -0.92 -7.32 20.64
N GLN A 156 -0.81 -7.32 21.97
CA GLN A 156 -0.38 -6.17 22.76
C GLN A 156 0.92 -5.58 22.20
N PRO A 157 1.00 -4.27 21.93
CA PRO A 157 2.25 -3.64 21.56
C PRO A 157 3.25 -3.83 22.72
N SER A 158 4.37 -4.49 22.44
CA SER A 158 5.42 -4.74 23.42
C SER A 158 5.90 -3.42 24.02
N THR A 159 5.98 -3.37 25.35
CA THR A 159 6.23 -2.20 26.21
C THR A 159 7.66 -1.65 26.17
N LEU A 160 8.26 -1.47 24.99
CA LEU A 160 9.55 -0.76 24.87
C LEU A 160 9.39 0.46 23.96
N LYS A 161 8.84 1.53 24.55
CA LYS A 161 8.84 2.88 23.98
C LYS A 161 10.20 3.53 24.21
N GLU A 162 11.12 3.33 23.26
CA GLU A 162 12.20 4.30 23.06
C GLU A 162 12.17 4.76 21.60
N PRO A 163 11.88 6.05 21.35
CA PRO A 163 12.08 6.61 20.02
C PRO A 163 13.58 6.53 19.66
N PRO A 164 13.95 6.28 18.39
CA PRO A 164 15.32 6.41 17.93
C PRO A 164 15.82 7.81 18.27
N ARG A 165 17.02 7.88 18.86
CA ARG A 165 17.71 9.14 19.08
C ARG A 165 17.92 9.82 17.72
N GLU A 166 17.39 11.03 17.60
CA GLU A 166 17.80 11.97 16.57
C GLU A 166 19.33 12.15 16.71
N VAL A 167 20.08 11.86 15.66
CA VAL A 167 21.55 12.05 15.60
C VAL A 167 21.89 13.50 15.30
#